data_AF-A0AAJ2DKR3-F1
#
_entry.id   AF-A0AAJ2DKR3-F1
#
_cell.length_a   1.000
_cell.length_b   1.000
_cell.length_c   1.000
_cell.angle_alpha   90.00
_cell.angle_beta   90.00
_cell.angle_gamma   90.00
#
_symmetry.space_group_name_H-M   'P 1'
#
loop_
_entity.id
_entity.type
_entity.pdbx_description
1 polymer ?
#
loop_
_entity_poly.entity_id
_entity_poly.type
_entity_poly.pdbx_seq_one_letter_code
_entity_poly.pdbx_strand_id
1 'polypeptide(L)'
;MYNKMMFMEEELSVLIRKRSLHIKNTESLRRVLKKRTAPLRLAHYLKQVHTDKYDTTLNISDESLTIEIIGHVYIGNFADILKAIPRIPKIAPIIVERAYRITDHTDIIDCGEKEVDSNRWVWDKLAILYDAIMNNMYELLQENNKKS
;
A
#
# COMPACT_ATOMS: atom_id res chain seq x y z
N MET A 1 -1.85 6.62 20.42
CA MET A 1 -2.72 5.44 20.56
C MET A 1 -3.28 5.07 19.19
N TYR A 2 -3.40 3.78 18.87
CA TYR A 2 -4.05 3.35 17.64
C TYR A 2 -5.57 3.57 17.75
N ASN A 3 -6.16 4.09 16.68
CA ASN A 3 -7.60 4.27 16.56
C ASN A 3 -8.18 3.05 15.87
N LYS A 4 -9.37 2.64 16.32
CA LYS A 4 -10.19 1.64 15.62
C LYS A 4 -11.11 2.37 14.67
N MET A 5 -11.07 1.98 13.40
CA MET A 5 -11.73 2.69 12.31
C MET A 5 -12.49 1.68 11.47
N MET A 6 -13.79 1.88 11.28
CA MET A 6 -14.60 1.02 10.42
C MET A 6 -14.42 1.40 8.96
N PHE A 7 -14.02 0.45 8.14
CA PHE A 7 -13.89 0.63 6.70
C PHE A 7 -14.36 -0.63 5.97
N MET A 8 -15.38 -0.49 5.11
CA MET A 8 -15.98 -1.60 4.36
C MET A 8 -16.35 -2.81 5.23
N GLU A 9 -17.02 -2.54 6.36
CA GLU A 9 -17.48 -3.53 7.36
C GLU A 9 -16.37 -4.22 8.17
N GLU A 10 -15.12 -3.79 8.01
CA GLU A 10 -13.97 -4.32 8.74
C GLU A 10 -13.40 -3.25 9.68
N GLU A 11 -12.96 -3.67 10.86
CA GLU A 11 -12.28 -2.80 11.81
C GLU A 11 -10.78 -2.75 11.50
N LEU A 12 -10.27 -1.56 11.17
CA LEU A 12 -8.86 -1.29 10.94
C LEU A 12 -8.24 -0.62 12.16
N SER A 13 -6.98 -0.93 12.45
CA SER A 13 -6.21 -0.32 13.53
C SER A 13 -5.16 0.62 12.95
N VAL A 14 -5.38 1.94 13.06
CA VAL A 14 -4.53 2.96 12.45
C VAL A 14 -4.08 4.00 13.47
N LEU A 15 -2.77 4.26 13.52
CA LEU A 15 -2.20 5.38 14.25
C LEU A 15 -1.96 6.52 13.26
N ILE A 16 -2.65 7.63 13.48
CA ILE A 16 -2.56 8.83 12.63
C ILE A 16 -1.65 9.85 13.32
N ARG A 17 -0.54 10.20 12.65
CA ARG A 17 0.46 11.19 13.07
C ARG A 17 0.46 12.36 12.10
N LYS A 18 1.09 13.46 12.50
CA LYS A 18 1.10 14.71 11.72
C LYS A 18 1.61 14.53 10.29
N ARG A 19 2.57 13.63 10.07
CA ARG A 19 3.23 13.41 8.78
C ARG A 19 3.27 11.95 8.34
N SER A 20 2.52 11.08 9.02
CA SER A 20 2.51 9.66 8.71
C SER A 20 1.25 8.94 9.22
N LEU A 21 1.00 7.77 8.65
CA LEU A 21 0.00 6.81 9.04
C LEU A 21 0.70 5.50 9.37
N HIS A 22 0.37 4.87 10.48
CA HIS A 22 0.83 3.52 10.78
C HIS A 22 -0.38 2.59 10.81
N ILE A 23 -0.44 1.64 9.89
CA ILE A 23 -1.58 0.73 9.73
C ILE A 23 -1.13 -0.66 10.20
N LYS A 24 -1.88 -1.29 11.11
CA LYS A 24 -1.58 -2.67 11.48
C LYS A 24 -1.97 -3.63 10.35
N ASN A 25 -1.05 -4.52 9.97
CA ASN A 25 -1.22 -5.53 8.92
C ASN A 25 -2.05 -6.73 9.41
N THR A 26 -3.32 -6.47 9.73
CA THR A 26 -4.25 -7.46 10.30
C THR A 26 -4.98 -8.25 9.23
N GLU A 27 -5.58 -9.39 9.61
CA GLU A 27 -6.47 -10.16 8.74
C GLU A 27 -7.67 -9.35 8.23
N SER A 28 -8.21 -8.41 9.02
CA SER A 28 -9.26 -7.49 8.59
C SER A 28 -8.80 -6.61 7.43
N LEU A 29 -7.61 -6.03 7.51
CA LEU A 29 -7.02 -5.28 6.40
C LEU A 29 -6.85 -6.16 5.15
N ARG A 30 -6.32 -7.38 5.31
CA ARG A 30 -6.16 -8.35 4.22
C ARG A 30 -7.48 -8.66 3.54
N ARG A 31 -8.57 -8.87 4.30
CA ARG A 31 -9.92 -9.13 3.74
C ARG A 31 -10.47 -7.94 2.96
N VAL A 32 -10.30 -6.71 3.47
CA VAL A 32 -10.68 -5.49 2.73
C VAL A 32 -9.96 -5.44 1.39
N LEU A 33 -8.65 -5.62 1.39
CA LEU A 33 -7.80 -5.44 0.21
C LEU A 33 -7.90 -6.59 -0.80
N LYS A 34 -8.72 -7.62 -0.56
CA LYS A 34 -9.10 -8.58 -1.61
C LYS A 34 -10.08 -7.99 -2.62
N LYS A 35 -10.80 -6.92 -2.25
CA LYS A 35 -11.76 -6.23 -3.12
C LYS A 35 -11.01 -5.21 -3.99
N ARG A 36 -11.06 -5.35 -5.32
CA ARG A 36 -10.27 -4.54 -6.28
C ARG A 36 -10.33 -3.02 -6.08
N THR A 37 -11.49 -2.50 -5.72
CA THR A 37 -11.72 -1.06 -5.54
C THR A 37 -11.35 -0.54 -4.14
N ALA A 38 -11.06 -1.43 -3.18
CA ALA A 38 -10.85 -1.05 -1.79
C ALA A 38 -9.52 -0.31 -1.53
N PRO A 39 -8.37 -0.67 -2.13
CA PRO A 39 -7.09 -0.04 -1.78
C PRO A 39 -7.05 1.48 -2.00
N LEU A 40 -7.50 1.94 -3.18
CA LEU A 40 -7.54 3.38 -3.48
C LEU A 40 -8.55 4.12 -2.58
N ARG A 41 -9.71 3.52 -2.35
CA ARG A 41 -10.71 4.07 -1.42
C ARG A 41 -10.18 4.16 0.01
N LEU A 42 -9.36 3.20 0.43
CA LEU A 42 -8.72 3.21 1.73
C LEU A 42 -7.70 4.35 1.81
N ALA A 43 -6.87 4.54 0.78
CA ALA A 43 -5.92 5.66 0.72
C ALA A 43 -6.63 7.01 0.85
N HIS A 44 -7.72 7.22 0.09
CA HIS A 44 -8.53 8.44 0.18
C HIS A 44 -9.13 8.63 1.58
N TYR A 45 -9.73 7.57 2.12
CA TYR A 45 -10.34 7.60 3.45
C TYR A 45 -9.31 7.96 4.54
N LEU A 46 -8.14 7.34 4.52
CA LEU A 46 -7.09 7.59 5.52
C LEU A 46 -6.52 9.01 5.40
N LYS A 47 -6.36 9.53 4.18
CA LYS A 47 -5.95 10.92 3.97
C LYS A 47 -7.01 11.90 4.44
N GLN A 48 -8.29 11.63 4.19
CA GLN A 48 -9.38 12.47 4.70
C GLN A 48 -9.37 12.51 6.23
N VAL A 49 -9.27 11.36 6.92
CA VAL A 49 -9.22 11.35 8.39
C VAL A 49 -7.97 12.02 8.93
N HIS A 50 -6.84 11.93 8.21
CA HIS A 50 -5.64 12.69 8.56
C HIS A 50 -5.87 14.21 8.44
N THR A 51 -6.44 14.68 7.32
CA THR A 51 -6.79 16.08 7.11
C THR A 51 -7.74 16.59 8.19
N ASP A 52 -8.80 15.84 8.51
CA ASP A 52 -9.77 16.21 9.55
C ASP A 52 -9.11 16.37 10.95
N LYS A 53 -8.01 15.63 11.19
CA LYS A 53 -7.28 15.67 12.47
C LYS A 53 -6.25 16.79 12.56
N TYR A 54 -5.59 17.13 11.46
CA TYR A 54 -4.45 18.05 11.45
C TYR A 54 -4.68 19.35 10.66
N ASP A 55 -5.83 19.49 10.02
CA ASP A 55 -6.20 20.60 9.12
C ASP A 55 -5.19 20.80 7.97
N THR A 56 -4.47 19.73 7.63
CA THR A 56 -3.46 19.70 6.58
C THR A 56 -3.49 18.35 5.89
N THR A 57 -3.49 18.33 4.56
CA THR A 57 -3.44 17.09 3.80
C THR A 57 -2.08 16.41 3.92
N LEU A 58 -2.08 15.10 4.22
CA LEU A 58 -0.89 14.26 4.16
C LEU A 58 -0.28 14.32 2.75
N ASN A 59 0.96 14.78 2.63
CA ASN A 59 1.62 15.05 1.36
C ASN A 59 2.17 13.77 0.69
N ILE A 60 1.26 12.86 0.33
CA ILE A 60 1.50 11.61 -0.39
C ILE A 60 0.38 11.47 -1.43
N SER A 61 0.69 11.09 -2.68
CA SER A 61 -0.36 10.84 -3.68
C SER A 61 -1.20 9.62 -3.30
N ASP A 62 -2.44 9.59 -3.77
CA ASP A 62 -3.37 8.50 -3.44
C ASP A 62 -2.88 7.16 -4.02
N GLU A 63 -2.32 7.19 -5.22
CA GLU A 63 -1.71 6.03 -5.87
C GLU A 63 -0.46 5.56 -5.11
N SER A 64 0.43 6.46 -4.68
CA SER A 64 1.65 6.10 -3.94
C SER A 64 1.31 5.46 -2.59
N LEU A 65 0.37 6.06 -1.86
CA LEU A 65 -0.14 5.49 -0.61
C LEU A 65 -0.80 4.13 -0.85
N THR A 66 -1.56 3.99 -1.94
CA THR A 66 -2.19 2.71 -2.29
C THR A 66 -1.15 1.63 -2.58
N ILE A 67 -0.13 1.94 -3.39
CA ILE A 67 0.95 1.02 -3.74
C ILE A 67 1.75 0.59 -2.51
N GLU A 68 2.02 1.50 -1.59
CA GLU A 68 2.71 1.16 -0.34
C GLU A 68 1.89 0.20 0.52
N ILE A 69 0.59 0.49 0.71
CA ILE A 69 -0.31 -0.36 1.51
C ILE A 69 -0.36 -1.77 0.91
N ILE A 70 -0.60 -1.91 -0.40
CA ILE A 70 -0.67 -3.23 -1.03
C ILE A 70 0.69 -3.93 -1.04
N GLY A 71 1.79 -3.18 -1.20
CA GLY A 71 3.15 -3.73 -1.23
C GLY A 71 3.52 -4.40 0.08
N HIS A 72 3.17 -3.78 1.21
CA HIS A 72 3.38 -4.36 2.53
C HIS A 72 2.38 -5.44 2.93
N VAL A 73 1.16 -5.44 2.37
CA VAL A 73 0.18 -6.50 2.68
C VAL A 73 0.46 -7.76 1.88
N TYR A 74 0.80 -7.62 0.61
CA TYR A 74 0.98 -8.73 -0.34
C TYR A 74 2.44 -8.98 -0.71
N ILE A 75 3.37 -8.71 0.20
CA ILE A 75 4.83 -8.86 0.08
C ILE A 75 5.27 -10.00 -0.87
N GLY A 76 4.84 -11.24 -0.58
CA GLY A 76 5.26 -12.42 -1.34
C GLY A 76 4.80 -12.39 -2.80
N ASN A 77 3.61 -11.87 -3.07
CA ASN A 77 3.08 -11.72 -4.42
C ASN A 77 3.59 -10.43 -5.10
N PHE A 78 3.84 -9.36 -4.34
CA PHE A 78 4.18 -8.02 -4.85
C PHE A 78 5.50 -8.03 -5.61
N ALA A 79 6.49 -8.67 -5.00
CA ALA A 79 7.73 -9.13 -5.60
C ALA A 79 7.56 -9.70 -7.04
N ASP A 80 6.70 -10.70 -7.17
CA ASP A 80 6.48 -11.41 -8.43
C ASP A 80 5.66 -10.58 -9.42
N ILE A 81 4.70 -9.78 -8.93
CA ILE A 81 3.94 -8.80 -9.72
C ILE A 81 4.90 -7.82 -10.40
N LEU A 82 5.84 -7.25 -9.65
CA LEU A 82 6.81 -6.30 -10.20
C LEU A 82 7.71 -6.96 -11.26
N LYS A 83 8.07 -8.25 -11.09
CA LYS A 83 8.83 -9.01 -12.09
C LYS A 83 8.01 -9.33 -13.34
N ALA A 84 6.71 -9.61 -13.19
CA ALA A 84 5.82 -9.95 -14.28
C ALA A 84 5.54 -8.76 -15.22
N ILE A 85 5.69 -7.52 -14.73
CA ILE A 85 5.48 -6.31 -15.55
C ILE A 85 6.69 -6.08 -16.45
N PRO A 86 6.61 -6.30 -17.79
CA PRO A 86 7.79 -6.43 -18.66
C PRO A 86 8.72 -5.22 -18.71
N ARG A 87 8.20 -4.03 -18.36
CA ARG A 87 8.94 -2.77 -18.36
C ARG A 87 9.68 -2.51 -17.03
N ILE A 88 9.16 -2.98 -15.88
CA ILE A 88 9.66 -2.61 -14.56
C ILE A 88 11.09 -3.11 -14.28
N PRO A 89 11.39 -4.41 -14.45
CA PRO A 89 12.74 -4.93 -14.16
C PRO A 89 13.82 -4.34 -15.05
N LYS A 90 13.45 -3.91 -16.27
CA LYS A 90 14.37 -3.36 -17.27
C LYS A 90 14.69 -1.88 -17.04
N ILE A 91 13.70 -1.09 -16.63
CA ILE A 91 13.87 0.36 -16.46
C ILE A 91 14.26 0.75 -15.03
N ALA A 92 14.00 -0.12 -14.05
CA ALA A 92 14.10 0.24 -12.64
C ALA A 92 14.54 -0.93 -11.73
N PRO A 93 15.67 -1.61 -12.01
CA PRO A 93 16.15 -2.73 -11.19
C PRO A 93 16.38 -2.34 -9.72
N ILE A 94 16.86 -1.11 -9.47
CA ILE A 94 17.08 -0.57 -8.12
C ILE A 94 15.75 -0.40 -7.36
N ILE A 95 14.67 -0.02 -8.05
CA ILE A 95 13.34 0.15 -7.43
C ILE A 95 12.80 -1.22 -7.02
N VAL A 96 12.93 -2.20 -7.91
CA VAL A 96 12.54 -3.58 -7.62
C VAL A 96 13.31 -4.08 -6.40
N GLU A 97 14.65 -4.06 -6.45
CA GLU A 97 15.50 -4.51 -5.35
C GLU A 97 15.17 -3.81 -4.02
N ARG A 98 14.94 -2.49 -4.06
CA ARG A 98 14.54 -1.73 -2.88
C ARG A 98 13.15 -2.13 -2.39
N ALA A 99 12.17 -2.26 -3.27
CA ALA A 99 10.83 -2.70 -2.91
C ALA A 99 10.90 -4.03 -2.15
N TYR A 100 11.64 -5.02 -2.66
CA TYR A 100 11.88 -6.29 -1.98
C TYR A 100 12.41 -6.14 -0.55
N ARG A 101 13.36 -5.21 -0.33
CA ARG A 101 13.94 -4.97 1.00
C ARG A 101 12.99 -4.25 1.96
N ILE A 102 12.15 -3.38 1.44
CA ILE A 102 11.21 -2.58 2.24
C ILE A 102 9.98 -3.41 2.59
N THR A 103 9.57 -4.29 1.68
CA THR A 103 8.45 -5.21 1.85
C THR A 103 8.84 -6.43 2.69
N ASP A 104 9.78 -6.37 3.64
CA ASP A 104 9.93 -7.50 4.57
C ASP A 104 8.67 -7.62 5.46
N HIS A 105 8.39 -8.80 6.02
CA HIS A 105 7.15 -9.01 6.80
C HIS A 105 7.04 -8.01 7.96
N THR A 106 6.21 -6.98 7.78
CA THR A 106 5.94 -5.99 8.82
C THR A 106 4.53 -6.16 9.38
N ASP A 107 4.43 -6.23 10.70
CA ASP A 107 3.16 -6.14 11.43
C ASP A 107 2.53 -4.75 11.31
N ILE A 108 3.33 -3.76 10.91
CA ILE A 108 2.96 -2.36 10.79
C ILE A 108 3.43 -1.82 9.44
N ILE A 109 2.50 -1.24 8.70
CA ILE A 109 2.74 -0.50 7.46
C ILE A 109 2.95 0.96 7.86
N ASP A 110 4.14 1.51 7.63
CA ASP A 110 4.48 2.89 7.99
C ASP A 110 4.47 3.77 6.73
N CYS A 111 3.41 4.56 6.57
CA CYS A 111 3.19 5.42 5.43
C CYS A 111 3.50 6.87 5.82
N GLY A 112 4.70 7.37 5.53
CA GLY A 112 5.17 8.70 5.91
C GLY A 112 5.50 9.62 4.74
N GLU A 113 5.39 10.93 4.93
CA GLU A 113 5.89 11.91 3.95
C GLU A 113 7.39 11.74 3.69
N LYS A 114 7.91 12.29 2.58
CA LYS A 114 9.31 12.13 2.14
C LYS A 114 10.36 12.49 3.22
N GLU A 115 10.02 13.38 4.13
CA GLU A 115 10.87 13.85 5.21
C GLU A 115 10.91 12.90 6.42
N VAL A 116 9.95 11.97 6.52
CA VAL A 116 9.85 11.01 7.63
C VAL A 116 9.93 9.55 7.17
N ASP A 117 9.68 9.27 5.89
CA ASP A 117 9.88 7.98 5.24
C ASP A 117 10.96 8.09 4.16
N SER A 118 12.11 7.48 4.43
CA SER A 118 13.27 7.45 3.53
C SER A 118 13.04 6.61 2.27
N ASN A 119 12.02 5.77 2.26
CA ASN A 119 11.65 4.92 1.14
C ASN A 119 10.51 5.50 0.29
N ARG A 120 9.96 6.67 0.65
CA ARG A 120 8.84 7.32 -0.07
C ARG A 120 9.04 7.40 -1.58
N TRP A 121 10.27 7.71 -2.00
CA TRP A 121 10.63 7.80 -3.42
C TRP A 121 10.45 6.48 -4.19
N VAL A 122 10.53 5.32 -3.53
CA VAL A 122 10.29 4.00 -4.14
C VAL A 122 8.81 3.88 -4.47
N TRP A 123 7.95 4.17 -3.49
CA TRP A 123 6.49 4.12 -3.64
C TRP A 123 5.99 5.12 -4.68
N ASP A 124 6.50 6.35 -4.65
CA ASP A 124 6.13 7.39 -5.62
C ASP A 124 6.49 7.00 -7.05
N LYS A 125 7.64 6.34 -7.26
CA LYS A 125 8.04 5.87 -8.59
C LYS A 125 7.22 4.65 -9.04
N LEU A 126 6.88 3.74 -8.12
CA LEU A 126 5.99 2.62 -8.45
C LEU A 126 4.57 3.09 -8.77
N ALA A 127 4.11 4.19 -8.16
CA ALA A 127 2.81 4.80 -8.43
C ALA A 127 2.62 5.23 -9.89
N ILE A 128 3.70 5.56 -10.61
CA ILE A 128 3.65 5.86 -12.06
C ILE A 128 3.08 4.68 -12.86
N LEU A 129 3.22 3.46 -12.33
CA LEU A 129 2.79 2.21 -12.94
C LEU A 129 1.59 1.60 -12.20
N TYR A 130 0.84 2.43 -11.49
CA TYR A 130 -0.29 2.04 -10.64
C TYR A 130 -1.23 1.04 -11.33
N ASP A 131 -1.75 1.38 -12.52
CA ASP A 131 -2.71 0.51 -13.22
C ASP A 131 -2.11 -0.85 -13.57
N ALA A 132 -0.86 -0.87 -14.05
CA ALA A 132 -0.19 -2.10 -14.40
C ALA A 132 0.00 -2.99 -13.15
N ILE A 133 0.45 -2.42 -12.04
CA ILE A 133 0.65 -3.14 -10.78
C ILE A 133 -0.68 -3.67 -10.25
N MET A 134 -1.71 -2.83 -10.19
CA MET A 134 -3.02 -3.22 -9.68
C MET A 134 -3.68 -4.31 -10.52
N ASN A 135 -3.60 -4.22 -11.85
CA ASN A 135 -4.18 -5.22 -12.75
C ASN A 135 -3.49 -6.58 -12.58
N ASN A 136 -2.16 -6.61 -12.65
CA ASN A 136 -1.38 -7.84 -12.47
C ASN A 136 -1.59 -8.46 -11.08
N MET A 137 -1.68 -7.63 -10.04
CA MET A 137 -1.93 -8.11 -8.67
C MET A 137 -3.26 -8.85 -8.56
N TYR A 138 -4.35 -8.26 -9.06
CA TYR A 138 -5.67 -8.88 -8.93
C TYR A 138 -5.86 -10.06 -9.88
N GLU A 139 -5.18 -10.10 -11.02
CA GLU A 139 -5.12 -11.28 -11.88
C GLU A 139 -4.47 -12.46 -11.12
N LEU A 140 -3.29 -12.26 -10.52
CA LEU A 140 -2.61 -13.31 -9.75
C LEU A 140 -3.40 -13.76 -8.51
N LEU A 141 -4.05 -12.84 -7.79
CA LEU A 141 -4.92 -13.19 -6.67
C LEU A 141 -6.11 -14.05 -7.12
N GLN A 142 -6.69 -13.77 -8.29
CA GLN A 142 -7.77 -14.60 -8.85
C GLN A 142 -7.28 -15.99 -9.27
N GLU A 143 -6.09 -16.09 -9.86
CA GLU A 143 -5.50 -17.38 -10.25
C GLU A 143 -5.20 -18.27 -9.05
N ASN A 144 -4.66 -17.70 -7.96
CA ASN A 144 -4.35 -18.46 -6.75
C ASN A 144 -5.61 -18.97 -6.04
N ASN A 145 -6.69 -18.18 -6.02
CA ASN A 145 -7.97 -18.60 -5.46
C ASN A 145 -8.66 -19.71 -6.26
N LYS A 146 -8.32 -19.89 -7.55
CA LYS A 146 -8.86 -20.99 -8.39
C LYS A 146 -8.12 -22.32 -8.19
N LYS A 147 -6.94 -22.29 -7.56
CA LYS A 147 -6.07 -23.46 -7.35
C LYS A 147 -6.14 -24.04 -5.92
N SER A 148 -6.86 -23.38 -5.01
CA SER A 148 -7.20 -23.88 -3.66
C SER A 148 -8.63 -24.41 -3.63
#